data_AF-A0A642V4E5-F1
#
_entry.id   AF-A0A642V4E5-F1
#
_cell.length_a   1.000
_cell.length_b   1.000
_cell.length_c   1.000
_cell.angle_alpha   90.00
_cell.angle_beta   90.00
_cell.angle_gamma   90.00
#
_symmetry.space_group_name_H-M   'P 1'
#
loop_
_entity.id
_entity.type
_entity.pdbx_description
1 polymer ?
#
loop_
_entity_poly.entity_id
_entity_poly.type
_entity_poly.pdbx_seq_one_letter_code
_entity_poly.pdbx_strand_id
1 'polypeptide(L)'
;MAVEAKYTKGDEEKIFTGSKEGVKIEDTDRNAMQEPSNTKLGDLRREIMSVQKQVNVFLTERMEAEKNGKTDAEELERKMLDGNDEEAEE
;
A
#
# COMPACT_ATOMS: atom_id res chain seq x y z
N MET A 1 12.81 22.18 -5.77
CA MET A 1 11.56 21.79 -5.10
C MET A 1 11.54 20.29 -5.10
N ALA A 2 11.39 19.68 -3.93
CA ALA A 2 11.20 18.24 -3.79
C ALA A 2 9.70 17.99 -3.60
N VAL A 3 9.18 16.93 -4.20
CA VAL A 3 7.78 16.52 -4.00
C VAL A 3 7.67 15.79 -2.66
N GLU A 4 6.79 16.26 -1.79
CA GLU A 4 6.52 15.64 -0.48
C GLU A 4 5.02 15.39 -0.32
N ALA A 5 4.67 14.24 0.25
CA ALA A 5 3.30 13.93 0.65
C ALA A 5 3.28 13.53 2.12
N LYS A 6 2.32 14.06 2.88
CA LYS A 6 2.10 13.74 4.28
C LYS A 6 0.76 13.01 4.43
N TYR A 7 0.79 11.84 5.03
CA TYR A 7 -0.37 11.08 5.45
C TYR A 7 -0.58 11.25 6.96
N THR A 8 -1.82 11.49 7.37
CA THR A 8 -2.22 11.63 8.77
C THR A 8 -3.51 10.84 9.01
N LYS A 9 -3.52 9.92 9.98
CA LYS A 9 -4.74 9.27 10.48
C LYS A 9 -4.63 9.10 12.00
N GLY A 10 -5.43 9.86 12.75
CA GLY A 10 -5.30 9.92 14.21
C GLY A 10 -3.91 10.43 14.60
N ASP A 11 -3.20 9.66 15.43
CA ASP A 11 -1.82 9.95 15.86
C ASP A 11 -0.74 9.42 14.90
N GLU A 12 -1.13 8.69 13.85
CA GLU A 12 -0.17 8.16 12.87
C GLU A 12 0.15 9.21 11.80
N GLU A 13 1.42 9.60 11.72
CA GLU A 13 1.95 10.42 10.64
C GLU A 13 2.96 9.62 9.80
N LYS A 14 2.84 9.70 8.47
CA LYS A 14 3.83 9.16 7.55
C LYS A 14 4.15 10.17 6.46
N ILE A 15 5.45 10.41 6.24
CA ILE A 15 5.95 11.35 5.25
C ILE A 15 6.58 10.56 4.11
N PHE A 16 6.20 10.92 2.88
CA PHE A 16 6.72 10.37 1.64
C PHE A 16 7.48 11.46 0.90
N THR A 17 8.72 11.18 0.53
CA THR A 17 9.58 12.11 -0.19
C THR A 17 9.90 11.54 -1.55
N GLY A 18 9.67 12.32 -2.61
CA GLY A 18 9.98 11.95 -3.98
C GLY A 18 11.48 11.83 -4.17
N SER A 19 11.94 10.63 -4.54
CA SER A 19 13.32 10.42 -4.97
C SER A 19 13.44 10.55 -6.48
N LYS A 20 14.55 11.15 -6.93
CA LYS A 20 14.96 11.19 -8.34
C LYS A 20 15.56 9.87 -8.82
N GLU A 21 15.97 9.00 -7.89
CA GLU A 21 16.58 7.71 -8.20
C GLU A 21 15.52 6.62 -8.32
N GLY A 22 15.57 5.87 -9.43
CA GLY A 22 15.14 4.47 -9.43
C GLY A 22 13.66 4.15 -9.60
N VAL A 23 12.82 5.03 -10.17
CA VAL A 23 11.49 4.59 -10.65
C VAL A 23 11.68 3.77 -11.93
N LYS A 24 11.95 2.47 -11.77
CA LYS A 24 11.92 1.49 -12.86
C LYS A 24 10.45 1.36 -13.30
N ILE A 25 10.11 1.96 -14.43
CA ILE A 25 8.80 1.79 -15.07
C ILE A 25 8.89 0.45 -15.79
N GLU A 26 8.15 -0.56 -15.31
CA GLU A 26 8.06 -1.83 -16.03
C GLU A 26 7.07 -1.64 -17.18
N ASP A 27 7.62 -1.29 -18.35
CA ASP A 27 6.89 -1.15 -19.61
C ASP A 27 6.49 -2.53 -20.15
N THR A 28 5.39 -3.09 -19.63
CA THR A 28 4.74 -4.28 -20.21
C THR A 28 3.38 -3.96 -20.84
N ASP A 29 2.91 -2.72 -20.72
CA ASP A 29 1.66 -2.22 -21.30
C ASP A 29 1.97 -1.27 -22.47
N ARG A 30 1.23 -1.33 -23.57
CA ARG A 30 1.34 -0.35 -24.66
C ARG A 30 0.85 1.05 -24.25
N ASN A 31 0.10 1.12 -23.15
CA ASN A 31 -0.25 2.34 -22.42
C ASN A 31 0.76 2.70 -21.32
N ALA A 32 1.86 1.95 -21.21
CA ALA A 32 2.88 2.22 -20.20
C ALA A 32 3.58 3.55 -20.48
N MET A 33 4.02 4.14 -19.38
CA MET A 33 4.41 5.53 -19.32
C MET A 33 5.81 5.69 -19.88
N GLN A 34 5.96 6.50 -20.94
CA GLN A 34 7.28 6.81 -21.50
C GLN A 34 8.27 7.32 -20.45
N GLU A 35 9.53 6.93 -20.63
CA GLU A 35 10.62 7.36 -19.76
C GLU A 35 10.61 8.88 -19.59
N PRO A 36 10.66 9.38 -18.34
CA PRO A 36 10.70 10.80 -18.09
C PRO A 36 11.95 11.41 -18.74
N SER A 37 11.72 12.40 -19.61
CA SER A 37 12.79 13.15 -20.27
C SER A 37 13.70 13.83 -19.24
N ASN A 38 14.98 14.04 -19.56
CA ASN A 38 15.96 14.71 -18.68
C ASN A 38 15.72 16.24 -18.57
N THR A 39 14.47 16.66 -18.59
CA THR A 39 14.03 18.04 -18.43
C THR A 39 13.59 18.26 -16.98
N LYS A 40 13.57 19.51 -16.52
CA LYS A 40 13.06 19.85 -15.17
C LYS A 40 11.65 19.30 -14.91
N LEU A 41 10.82 19.22 -15.95
CA LEU A 41 9.47 18.66 -15.87
C LEU A 41 9.47 17.13 -15.79
N GLY A 42 10.39 16.47 -16.50
CA GLY A 42 10.57 15.02 -16.39
C GLY A 42 11.15 14.61 -15.03
N ASP A 43 12.04 15.41 -14.45
CA ASP A 43 12.53 15.22 -13.07
C ASP A 43 11.38 15.34 -12.06
N LEU A 44 10.53 16.37 -12.20
CA LEU A 44 9.34 16.52 -11.37
C LEU A 44 8.39 15.33 -11.53
N ARG A 45 8.20 14.85 -12.76
CA ARG A 45 7.37 13.66 -13.03
C ARG A 45 7.96 12.42 -12.36
N ARG A 46 9.29 12.22 -12.37
CA ARG A 46 9.96 11.11 -11.65
C ARG A 46 9.66 11.18 -10.15
N GLU A 47 9.82 12.36 -9.56
CA GLU A 47 9.57 12.57 -8.13
C GLU A 47 8.10 12.29 -7.76
N ILE A 48 7.14 12.76 -8.56
CA ILE A 48 5.70 12.49 -8.35
C ILE A 48 5.41 11.00 -8.44
N MET A 49 5.93 10.31 -9.46
CA MET A 49 5.71 8.86 -9.63
C MET A 49 6.31 8.05 -8.49
N SER A 50 7.47 8.47 -7.98
CA SER A 50 8.11 7.86 -6.82
C SER A 50 7.20 7.95 -5.59
N VAL A 51 6.68 9.13 -5.28
CA VAL A 51 5.73 9.33 -4.17
C VAL A 51 4.46 8.52 -4.38
N GLN A 52 3.89 8.53 -5.59
CA GLN A 52 2.67 7.77 -5.89
C GLN A 52 2.86 6.26 -5.64
N LYS A 53 4.00 5.68 -6.06
CA LYS A 53 4.29 4.26 -5.81
C LYS A 53 4.40 3.98 -4.31
N GLN A 54 5.11 4.81 -3.56
CA GLN A 54 5.26 4.65 -2.11
C GLN A 54 3.91 4.72 -1.38
N VAL A 55 3.04 5.67 -1.75
CA VAL A 55 1.70 5.82 -1.18
C VAL A 55 0.83 4.60 -1.51
N ASN A 56 0.85 4.12 -2.75
CA ASN A 56 0.06 2.96 -3.16
C ASN A 56 0.48 1.69 -2.42
N VAL A 57 1.78 1.44 -2.27
CA VAL A 57 2.29 0.30 -1.48
C VAL A 57 1.84 0.45 -0.03
N PHE A 58 2.04 1.61 0.57
CA PHE A 58 1.66 1.85 1.97
C PHE A 58 0.17 1.63 2.24
N LEU A 59 -0.71 2.16 1.39
CA LEU A 59 -2.15 2.01 1.57
C LEU A 59 -2.60 0.57 1.31
N THR A 60 -1.99 -0.11 0.33
CA THR A 60 -2.29 -1.53 0.04
C THR A 60 -1.91 -2.42 1.21
N GLU A 61 -0.68 -2.31 1.72
CA GLU A 61 -0.20 -3.05 2.90
C GLU A 61 -1.11 -2.80 4.12
N ARG A 62 -1.54 -1.55 4.31
CA ARG A 62 -2.44 -1.20 5.39
C ARG A 62 -3.82 -1.82 5.24
N MET A 63 -4.39 -1.83 4.03
CA MET A 63 -5.68 -2.48 3.76
C MET A 63 -5.60 -4.00 3.95
N GLU A 64 -4.50 -4.62 3.53
CA GLU A 64 -4.26 -6.06 3.76
C GLU A 64 -4.14 -6.37 5.25
N ALA A 65 -3.42 -5.56 6.02
CA ALA A 65 -3.33 -5.72 7.47
C ALA A 65 -4.69 -5.53 8.17
N GLU A 66 -5.47 -4.52 7.78
CA GLU A 66 -6.82 -4.30 8.31
C GLU A 66 -7.79 -5.42 7.90
N LYS A 67 -7.63 -6.02 6.71
CA LYS A 67 -8.43 -7.15 6.25
C LYS A 67 -8.07 -8.43 7.02
N ASN A 68 -6.78 -8.78 7.09
CA ASN A 68 -6.32 -9.98 7.77
C ASN A 68 -6.66 -9.93 9.27
N GLY A 69 -6.45 -8.79 9.92
CA GLY A 69 -6.80 -8.60 11.33
C GLY A 69 -8.31 -8.69 11.62
N LYS A 70 -9.17 -8.36 10.64
CA LYS A 70 -10.62 -8.57 10.75
C LYS A 70 -10.99 -10.04 10.54
N THR A 71 -10.44 -10.70 9.52
CA THR A 71 -10.72 -12.13 9.30
C THR A 71 -10.23 -13.00 10.46
N ASP A 72 -9.05 -12.74 11.03
CA ASP A 72 -8.56 -13.51 12.17
C ASP A 72 -9.43 -13.30 13.42
N ALA A 73 -9.90 -12.06 13.66
CA ALA A 73 -10.80 -11.78 14.77
C ALA A 73 -12.20 -12.40 14.57
N GLU A 74 -12.77 -12.29 13.37
CA GLU A 74 -14.08 -12.89 13.03
C GLU A 74 -14.02 -14.43 13.02
N GLU A 75 -12.93 -15.03 12.56
CA GLU A 75 -12.74 -16.48 12.55
C GLU A 75 -12.50 -17.04 13.96
N LEU A 76 -11.77 -16.30 14.80
CA LEU A 76 -11.54 -16.65 16.20
C LEU A 76 -12.80 -16.44 17.04
N GLU A 77 -13.57 -15.37 16.82
CA GLU A 77 -14.89 -15.17 17.41
C GLU A 77 -15.85 -16.28 16.97
N ARG A 78 -15.90 -16.64 15.68
CA ARG A 78 -16.73 -17.75 15.18
C ARG A 78 -16.34 -19.08 15.82
N LYS A 79 -15.04 -19.38 15.94
CA LYS A 79 -14.54 -20.61 16.57
C LYS A 79 -14.79 -20.67 18.08
N MET A 80 -14.87 -19.52 18.74
CA MET A 80 -15.25 -19.42 20.16
C MET A 80 -16.77 -19.51 20.38
N LEU A 81 -17.58 -18.96 19.46
CA LEU A 81 -19.05 -19.01 19.52
C LEU A 81 -19.63 -20.36 19.08
N ASP A 82 -18.94 -21.07 18.19
CA ASP A 82 -19.25 -22.45 17.76
C ASP A 82 -18.75 -23.51 18.75
N GLY A 83 -18.39 -23.10 19.96
CA GLY A 83 -18.00 -24.01 21.03
C GLY A 83 -19.19 -24.86 21.47
N ASN A 84 -19.23 -26.11 21.00
CA ASN A 84 -19.73 -27.34 21.66
C ASN A 84 -20.65 -28.20 20.76
N ASP A 85 -20.08 -29.06 19.89
CA ASP A 85 -20.84 -30.23 19.39
C ASP A 85 -19.98 -31.41 18.86
N GLU A 86 -18.85 -31.73 19.51
CA GLU A 86 -18.26 -33.08 19.37
C GLU A 86 -17.70 -33.58 20.72
N GLU A 87 -18.58 -33.79 21.68
CA GLU A 87 -18.36 -34.78 22.74
C GLU A 87 -19.66 -35.55 22.98
N ALA A 88 -19.95 -36.51 22.10
CA ALA A 88 -20.61 -37.81 22.37
C ALA A 88 -21.21 -38.40 21.07
N GLU A 89 -20.61 -39.47 20.54
CA GLU A 89 -21.28 -40.77 20.35
C GLU A 89 -20.26 -41.82 19.86
N GLU A 90 -20.45 -43.05 20.36
CA GLU A 90 -19.64 -44.28 20.38
C GLU A 90 -18.66 -44.60 19.22
#